data_AF-A0A3M0Z0E8-F1
#
_entry.id   AF-A0A3M0Z0E8-F1
#
_cell.length_a   1.000
_cell.length_b   1.000
_cell.length_c   1.000
_cell.angle_alpha   90.00
_cell.angle_beta   90.00
_cell.angle_gamma   90.00
#
_symmetry.space_group_name_H-M   'P 1'
#
loop_
_entity.id
_entity.type
_entity.pdbx_description
1 polymer ?
#
loop_
_entity_poly.entity_id
_entity_poly.type
_entity_poly.pdbx_seq_one_letter_code
_entity_poly.pdbx_strand_id
1 'polypeptide(L)'
;TLLKASRQCQATLQDTKQKDRLQDLAKRLEALKQDDPGFKEQLQELRNEMIRIPGFALVWERILDEELGIPEKLPDHPPLSAKQLAELIKQTFHKKLNEKYPIALLQRIRRRAEKAYPLFKVGDYVKVNVNGRDVSGRLNQLNDSVAMIGQVMIPIQDLDPRFQPERTRQLREQYIRKYFWKPREAFQKQQLPVLRRKMAREHLFLIIEDQYIPMQTWRKQLRAELLAIQKTPSPSLVEKLKLPAVTSSLPSYLFIALGALAGISIIVLILHFSRSR
;
A
#
# COMPACT_ATOMS: atom_id res chain seq x y z
N THR A 1 9.57 32.49 17.84
CA THR A 1 9.41 31.07 18.22
C THR A 1 10.36 30.55 19.32
N LEU A 2 11.65 30.18 19.09
CA LEU A 2 12.42 29.32 20.05
C LEU A 2 12.56 29.94 21.45
N LEU A 3 12.80 31.24 21.51
CA LEU A 3 12.87 31.99 22.78
C LEU A 3 11.52 32.03 23.50
N LYS A 4 10.40 32.13 22.77
CA LYS A 4 9.04 32.10 23.32
C LYS A 4 8.79 30.75 24.01
N ALA A 5 9.22 29.65 23.39
CA ALA A 5 9.05 28.32 23.95
C ALA A 5 9.94 28.04 25.15
N SER A 6 11.15 28.59 25.15
CA SER A 6 12.02 28.54 26.32
C SER A 6 11.35 29.20 27.53
N ARG A 7 10.85 30.43 27.35
CA ARG A 7 10.22 31.20 28.44
C ARG A 7 8.95 30.52 28.97
N GLN A 8 8.10 29.99 28.10
CA GLN A 8 6.90 29.25 28.52
C GLN A 8 7.24 27.92 29.22
N CYS A 9 8.25 27.18 28.73
CA CYS A 9 8.66 25.93 29.36
C CYS A 9 9.30 26.17 30.74
N GLN A 10 10.11 27.22 30.90
CA GLN A 10 10.67 27.65 32.19
C GLN A 10 9.60 27.96 33.24
N ALA A 11 8.45 28.51 32.82
CA ALA A 11 7.33 28.80 33.74
C ALA A 11 6.64 27.53 34.25
N THR A 12 6.73 26.42 33.50
CA THR A 12 6.09 25.14 33.83
C THR A 12 7.02 24.12 34.48
N LEU A 13 8.34 24.32 34.39
CA LEU A 13 9.34 23.41 34.95
C LEU A 13 9.42 23.55 36.48
N GLN A 14 9.23 22.45 37.19
CA GLN A 14 9.41 22.36 38.64
C GLN A 14 10.86 22.02 39.03
N ASP A 15 11.62 21.38 38.13
CA ASP A 15 13.03 21.04 38.35
C ASP A 15 13.94 22.26 38.11
N THR A 16 14.58 22.73 39.18
CA THR A 16 15.47 23.90 39.17
C THR A 16 16.69 23.70 38.26
N LYS A 17 17.27 22.49 38.20
CA LYS A 17 18.42 22.21 37.33
C LYS A 17 18.04 22.28 35.85
N GLN A 18 16.85 21.82 35.50
CA GLN A 18 16.34 21.90 34.13
C GLN A 18 15.99 23.33 33.75
N LYS A 19 15.46 24.11 34.70
CA LYS A 19 15.17 25.53 34.52
C LYS A 19 16.44 26.34 34.25
N ASP A 20 17.49 26.12 35.04
CA ASP A 20 18.79 26.78 34.87
C ASP A 20 19.43 26.43 33.54
N ARG A 21 19.40 25.13 33.16
CA ARG A 21 19.89 24.67 31.86
C ARG A 21 19.12 25.31 30.70
N LEU A 22 17.80 25.40 30.80
CA LEU A 22 16.97 26.01 29.77
C LEU A 22 17.22 27.53 29.66
N GLN A 23 17.54 28.18 30.78
CA GLN A 23 17.93 29.60 30.83
C GLN A 23 19.29 29.85 30.19
N ASP A 24 20.27 28.98 30.40
CA ASP A 24 21.57 29.06 29.73
C ASP A 24 21.42 28.90 28.20
N LEU A 25 20.63 27.91 27.76
CA LEU A 25 20.33 27.72 26.34
C LEU A 25 19.58 28.91 25.73
N ALA A 26 18.68 29.56 26.48
CA ALA A 26 18.00 30.77 26.03
C ALA A 26 18.97 31.93 25.82
N LYS A 27 19.94 32.11 26.73
CA LYS A 27 20.98 33.14 26.60
C LYS A 27 21.89 32.88 25.39
N ARG A 28 22.31 31.63 25.19
CA ARG A 28 23.07 31.21 23.98
C ARG A 28 22.29 31.50 22.70
N LEU A 29 20.97 31.30 22.72
CA LEU A 29 20.09 31.58 21.60
C LEU A 29 19.88 33.09 21.36
N GLU A 30 19.83 33.92 22.42
CA GLU A 30 19.77 35.39 22.30
C GLU A 30 21.09 35.98 21.77
N ALA A 31 22.23 35.33 22.06
CA ALA A 31 23.54 35.77 21.61
C ALA A 31 23.84 35.44 20.13
N LEU A 32 23.04 34.57 19.48
CA LEU A 32 23.21 34.21 18.07
C LEU A 32 22.86 35.38 17.15
N LYS A 33 23.79 35.76 16.26
CA LYS A 33 23.54 36.76 15.22
C LYS A 33 23.25 36.08 13.89
N GLN A 34 22.23 36.56 13.18
CA GLN A 34 21.80 35.97 11.90
C GLN A 34 22.88 36.02 10.80
N ASP A 35 23.81 36.98 10.92
CA ASP A 35 24.88 37.21 9.95
C ASP A 35 26.15 36.38 10.25
N ASP A 36 26.18 35.61 11.33
CA ASP A 36 27.35 34.81 11.70
C ASP A 36 27.51 33.60 10.76
N PRO A 37 28.73 33.34 10.24
CA PRO A 37 29.02 32.12 9.50
C PRO A 37 28.83 30.92 10.42
N GLY A 38 27.82 30.08 10.11
CA GLY A 38 27.45 28.92 10.93
C GLY A 38 26.15 29.11 11.73
N PHE A 39 25.45 30.24 11.61
CA PHE A 39 24.19 30.52 12.31
C PHE A 39 23.18 29.35 12.23
N LYS A 40 23.00 28.76 11.03
CA LYS A 40 22.05 27.64 10.84
C LYS A 40 22.45 26.37 11.60
N GLU A 41 23.74 26.08 11.68
CA GLU A 41 24.26 24.89 12.37
C GLU A 41 24.15 25.08 13.89
N GLN A 42 24.57 26.25 14.40
CA GLN A 42 24.46 26.60 15.81
C GLN A 42 23.00 26.66 16.28
N LEU A 43 22.10 27.21 15.45
CA LEU A 43 20.66 27.22 15.73
C LEU A 43 20.08 25.80 15.81
N GLN A 44 20.50 24.91 14.91
CA GLN A 44 20.06 23.52 14.90
C GLN A 44 20.62 22.73 16.08
N GLU A 45 21.86 23.00 16.50
CA GLU A 45 22.48 22.42 17.70
C GLU A 45 21.73 22.83 18.96
N LEU A 46 21.50 24.14 19.16
CA LEU A 46 20.73 24.64 20.30
C LEU A 46 19.32 24.08 20.33
N ARG A 47 18.65 23.99 19.17
CA ARG A 47 17.35 23.33 19.06
C ARG A 47 17.39 21.88 19.54
N ASN A 48 18.40 21.11 19.11
CA ASN A 48 18.55 19.71 19.51
C ASN A 48 18.81 19.59 21.03
N GLU A 49 19.58 20.50 21.61
CA GLU A 49 19.81 20.56 23.06
C GLU A 49 18.53 20.89 23.83
N MET A 50 17.73 21.86 23.37
CA MET A 50 16.50 22.25 24.03
C MET A 50 15.41 21.17 23.93
N ILE A 51 15.29 20.45 22.80
CA ILE A 51 14.34 19.34 22.64
C ILE A 51 14.59 18.20 23.63
N ARG A 52 15.83 18.05 24.13
CA ARG A 52 16.17 17.04 25.16
C ARG A 52 15.69 17.42 26.55
N ILE A 53 15.21 18.64 26.76
CA ILE A 53 14.66 19.09 28.04
C ILE A 53 13.20 18.60 28.15
N PRO A 54 12.83 17.87 29.23
CA PRO A 54 11.47 17.39 29.44
C PRO A 54 10.44 18.52 29.31
N GLY A 55 9.37 18.28 28.53
CA GLY A 55 8.30 19.26 28.32
C GLY A 55 8.60 20.36 27.30
N PHE A 56 9.88 20.64 26.97
CA PHE A 56 10.22 21.68 26.01
C PHE A 56 9.68 21.38 24.60
N ALA A 57 9.79 20.13 24.14
CA ALA A 57 9.26 19.74 22.83
C ALA A 57 7.75 20.00 22.69
N LEU A 58 6.98 19.78 23.75
CA LEU A 58 5.53 20.01 23.77
C LEU A 58 5.18 21.50 23.74
N VAL A 59 5.90 22.33 24.51
CA VAL A 59 5.72 23.79 24.53
C VAL A 59 6.16 24.40 23.18
N TRP A 60 7.26 23.88 22.63
CA TRP A 60 7.78 24.26 21.33
C TRP A 60 6.79 23.98 20.21
N GLU A 61 6.19 22.79 20.20
CA GLU A 61 5.14 22.40 19.26
C GLU A 61 3.90 23.27 19.42
N ARG A 62 3.44 23.55 20.66
CA ARG A 62 2.31 24.44 20.90
C ARG A 62 2.52 25.84 20.33
N ILE A 63 3.70 26.43 20.50
CA ILE A 63 4.01 27.75 19.95
C ILE A 63 4.16 27.71 18.44
N LEU A 64 4.71 26.63 17.88
CA LEU A 64 4.74 26.45 16.43
C LEU A 64 3.32 26.36 15.87
N ASP A 65 2.42 25.67 16.57
CA ASP A 65 1.01 25.54 16.20
C ASP A 65 0.30 26.92 16.29
N GLU A 66 0.58 27.72 17.33
CA GLU A 66 0.10 29.11 17.46
C GLU A 66 0.63 30.03 16.34
N GLU A 67 1.93 29.99 16.05
CA GLU A 67 2.57 30.85 15.04
C GLU A 67 2.21 30.44 13.59
N LEU A 68 1.87 29.16 13.36
CA LEU A 68 1.37 28.66 12.07
C LEU A 68 -0.14 28.87 11.89
N GLY A 69 -0.82 29.48 12.86
CA GLY A 69 -2.26 29.74 12.80
C GLY A 69 -3.11 28.46 12.84
N ILE A 70 -2.63 27.41 13.51
CA ILE A 70 -3.47 26.24 13.81
C ILE A 70 -4.47 26.71 14.89
N PRO A 71 -5.77 26.79 14.57
CA PRO A 71 -6.74 27.40 15.47
C PRO A 71 -6.85 26.61 16.78
N GLU A 72 -6.98 27.34 17.88
CA GLU A 72 -7.28 26.86 19.24
C GLU A 72 -8.61 26.07 19.29
N LYS A 73 -9.46 26.25 18.28
CA LYS A 73 -10.63 25.41 18.03
C LYS A 73 -10.17 24.05 17.48
N LEU A 74 -10.38 23.02 18.31
CA LEU A 74 -10.57 21.65 17.84
C LEU A 74 -11.39 21.66 16.54
N PRO A 75 -11.00 20.90 15.51
CA PRO A 75 -11.77 20.83 14.28
C PRO A 75 -13.23 20.50 14.61
N ASP A 76 -14.19 21.08 13.86
CA ASP A 76 -15.64 20.86 14.01
C ASP A 76 -16.08 19.38 13.88
N HIS A 77 -15.13 18.48 13.66
CA HIS A 77 -15.34 17.05 13.56
C HIS A 77 -15.14 16.40 14.92
N PRO A 78 -16.13 15.63 15.41
CA PRO A 78 -16.01 14.97 16.70
C PRO A 78 -14.74 14.10 16.71
N PRO A 79 -13.99 14.10 17.83
CA PRO A 79 -12.79 13.28 17.95
C PRO A 79 -13.15 11.82 17.66
N LEU A 80 -12.47 11.23 16.67
CA LEU A 80 -12.71 9.85 16.24
C LEU A 80 -11.84 8.90 17.07
N SER A 81 -12.37 7.73 17.37
CA SER A 81 -11.54 6.60 17.81
C SER A 81 -10.66 6.08 16.69
N ALA A 82 -9.58 5.37 17.05
CA ALA A 82 -8.70 4.72 16.06
C ALA A 82 -9.47 3.85 15.05
N LYS A 83 -10.47 3.10 15.55
CA LYS A 83 -11.36 2.26 14.74
C LYS A 83 -12.20 3.09 13.76
N GLN A 84 -12.79 4.18 14.21
CA GLN A 84 -13.59 5.07 13.35
C GLN A 84 -12.72 5.73 12.28
N LEU A 85 -11.50 6.16 12.63
CA LEU A 85 -10.56 6.73 11.66
C LEU A 85 -10.13 5.68 10.62
N ALA A 86 -9.83 4.45 11.06
CA ALA A 86 -9.48 3.35 10.16
C ALA A 86 -10.62 3.01 9.19
N GLU A 87 -11.86 2.97 9.67
CA GLU A 87 -13.03 2.72 8.82
C GLU A 87 -13.29 3.89 7.85
N LEU A 88 -13.12 5.13 8.29
CA LEU A 88 -13.22 6.31 7.41
C LEU A 88 -12.16 6.28 6.30
N ILE A 89 -10.91 5.95 6.64
CA ILE A 89 -9.82 5.77 5.67
C ILE A 89 -10.20 4.67 4.66
N LYS A 90 -10.71 3.54 5.15
CA LYS A 90 -11.12 2.40 4.32
C LYS A 90 -12.27 2.76 3.38
N GLN A 91 -13.32 3.42 3.87
CA GLN A 91 -14.45 3.89 3.06
C GLN A 91 -14.00 4.88 1.99
N THR A 92 -13.20 5.88 2.38
CA THR A 92 -12.65 6.89 1.46
C THR A 92 -11.76 6.25 0.41
N PHE A 93 -10.92 5.30 0.81
CA PHE A 93 -10.05 4.55 -0.09
C PHE A 93 -10.85 3.71 -1.08
N HIS A 94 -11.85 2.95 -0.63
CA HIS A 94 -12.71 2.17 -1.52
C HIS A 94 -13.50 3.04 -2.47
N LYS A 95 -14.02 4.19 -2.01
CA LYS A 95 -14.68 5.18 -2.87
C LYS A 95 -13.76 5.63 -4.01
N LYS A 96 -12.57 6.15 -3.68
CA LYS A 96 -11.58 6.58 -4.69
C LYS A 96 -11.14 5.45 -5.62
N LEU A 97 -10.98 4.24 -5.09
CA LEU A 97 -10.61 3.07 -5.87
C LEU A 97 -11.69 2.69 -6.88
N ASN A 98 -12.96 2.72 -6.47
CA ASN A 98 -14.10 2.38 -7.31
C ASN A 98 -14.41 3.48 -8.33
N GLU A 99 -14.18 4.75 -8.00
CA GLU A 99 -14.26 5.88 -8.93
C GLU A 99 -13.21 5.76 -10.04
N LYS A 100 -11.95 5.46 -9.69
CA LYS A 100 -10.86 5.35 -10.67
C LYS A 100 -10.87 4.04 -11.46
N TYR A 101 -11.27 2.94 -10.82
CA TYR A 101 -11.33 1.60 -11.42
C TYR A 101 -12.72 0.99 -11.28
N PRO A 102 -13.74 1.56 -11.94
CA PRO A 102 -15.10 1.06 -11.89
C PRO A 102 -15.22 -0.29 -12.60
N ILE A 103 -16.25 -1.07 -12.25
CA ILE A 103 -16.56 -2.35 -12.90
C ILE A 103 -16.75 -2.18 -14.42
N ALA A 104 -17.32 -1.05 -14.84
CA ALA A 104 -17.48 -0.73 -16.27
C ALA A 104 -16.13 -0.68 -17.03
N LEU A 105 -15.06 -0.19 -16.39
CA LEU A 105 -13.73 -0.19 -16.98
C LEU A 105 -13.19 -1.61 -17.16
N LEU A 106 -13.38 -2.49 -16.16
CA LEU A 106 -13.01 -3.90 -16.26
C LEU A 106 -13.74 -4.57 -17.42
N GLN A 107 -15.05 -4.33 -17.57
CA GLN A 107 -15.84 -4.89 -18.68
C GLN A 107 -15.35 -4.38 -20.05
N ARG A 108 -14.99 -3.09 -20.15
CA ARG A 108 -14.42 -2.53 -21.38
C ARG A 108 -13.08 -3.19 -21.73
N ILE A 109 -12.23 -3.44 -20.72
CA ILE A 109 -10.94 -4.13 -20.91
C ILE A 109 -11.15 -5.59 -21.29
N ARG A 110 -12.14 -6.29 -20.70
CA ARG A 110 -12.52 -7.65 -21.08
C ARG A 110 -12.93 -7.73 -22.56
N ARG A 111 -13.82 -6.84 -23.01
CA ARG A 111 -14.22 -6.75 -24.42
C ARG A 111 -13.03 -6.48 -25.35
N ARG A 112 -12.08 -5.62 -24.94
CA ARG A 112 -10.84 -5.38 -25.71
C ARG A 112 -9.96 -6.62 -25.76
N ALA A 113 -9.84 -7.37 -24.66
CA ALA A 113 -9.10 -8.62 -24.62
C ALA A 113 -9.75 -9.69 -25.50
N GLU A 114 -11.08 -9.80 -25.48
CA GLU A 114 -11.85 -10.71 -26.34
C GLU A 114 -11.67 -10.38 -27.83
N LYS A 115 -11.64 -9.09 -28.19
CA LYS A 115 -11.39 -8.63 -29.56
C LYS A 115 -9.95 -8.88 -30.00
N ALA A 116 -8.98 -8.67 -29.12
CA ALA A 116 -7.56 -8.90 -29.43
C ALA A 116 -7.23 -10.40 -29.52
N TYR A 117 -7.86 -11.21 -28.69
CA TYR A 117 -7.64 -12.65 -28.58
C TYR A 117 -8.98 -13.40 -28.69
N PRO A 118 -9.62 -13.44 -29.88
CA PRO A 118 -10.87 -14.17 -30.07
C PRO A 118 -10.68 -15.67 -29.81
N LEU A 119 -11.71 -16.30 -29.25
CA LEU A 119 -11.77 -17.75 -29.11
C LEU A 119 -12.58 -18.25 -30.29
N PHE A 120 -11.91 -18.89 -31.25
CA PHE A 120 -12.58 -19.45 -32.41
C PHE A 120 -13.44 -20.65 -32.01
N LYS A 121 -14.59 -20.77 -32.66
CA LYS A 121 -15.53 -21.87 -32.47
C LYS A 121 -15.84 -22.52 -33.81
N VAL A 122 -16.24 -23.79 -33.75
CA VAL A 122 -16.77 -24.49 -34.92
C VAL A 122 -17.93 -23.69 -35.50
N GLY A 123 -17.88 -23.44 -36.81
CA GLY A 123 -18.79 -22.59 -37.56
C GLY A 123 -18.22 -21.21 -37.94
N ASP A 124 -17.18 -20.73 -37.24
CA ASP A 124 -16.58 -19.42 -37.50
C ASP A 124 -15.86 -19.40 -38.86
N TYR A 125 -15.98 -18.30 -39.60
CA TYR A 125 -15.17 -18.07 -40.79
C TYR A 125 -13.81 -17.52 -40.39
N VAL A 126 -12.74 -18.22 -40.75
CA VAL A 126 -11.36 -17.88 -40.37
C VAL A 126 -10.49 -17.77 -41.61
N LYS A 127 -9.50 -16.87 -41.55
CA LYS A 127 -8.40 -16.76 -42.51
C LYS A 127 -7.08 -16.84 -41.76
N VAL A 128 -6.23 -17.80 -42.11
CA VAL A 128 -4.94 -18.07 -41.48
C VAL A 128 -3.86 -18.16 -42.55
N ASN A 129 -2.64 -17.75 -42.21
CA ASN A 129 -1.47 -18.00 -43.04
C ASN A 129 -0.67 -19.13 -42.39
N VAL A 130 -0.48 -20.23 -43.12
CA VAL A 130 0.24 -21.41 -42.65
C VAL A 130 1.35 -21.71 -43.65
N ASN A 131 2.59 -21.63 -43.19
CA ASN A 131 3.77 -21.86 -44.02
C ASN A 131 3.77 -21.04 -45.33
N GLY A 132 3.33 -19.78 -45.26
CA GLY A 132 3.27 -18.88 -46.42
C GLY A 132 2.04 -19.07 -47.32
N ARG A 133 1.12 -20.00 -46.99
CA ARG A 133 -0.13 -20.20 -47.73
C ARG A 133 -1.31 -19.63 -46.93
N ASP A 134 -2.10 -18.79 -47.59
CA ASP A 134 -3.36 -18.30 -47.03
C ASP A 134 -4.44 -19.38 -47.16
N VAL A 135 -4.96 -19.84 -46.02
CA VAL A 135 -6.12 -20.74 -45.93
C VAL A 135 -7.28 -19.98 -45.34
N SER A 136 -8.42 -19.99 -46.03
CA SER A 136 -9.65 -19.34 -45.57
C SER A 136 -10.87 -20.24 -45.74
N GLY A 137 -11.75 -20.25 -44.74
CA GLY A 137 -12.96 -21.06 -44.78
C GLY A 137 -13.67 -21.11 -43.43
N ARG A 138 -14.75 -21.89 -43.37
CA ARG A 138 -15.42 -22.18 -42.09
C ARG A 138 -14.63 -23.19 -41.29
N LEU A 139 -14.51 -22.95 -39.99
CA LEU A 139 -13.91 -23.87 -39.05
C LEU A 139 -14.90 -25.03 -38.80
N ASN A 140 -14.64 -26.19 -39.37
CA ASN A 140 -15.52 -27.35 -39.28
C ASN A 140 -15.18 -28.25 -38.08
N GLN A 141 -13.92 -28.24 -37.65
CA GLN A 141 -13.45 -28.99 -36.48
C GLN A 141 -12.32 -28.23 -35.79
N LEU A 142 -12.31 -28.27 -34.47
CA LEU A 142 -11.24 -27.73 -33.64
C LEU A 142 -11.05 -28.65 -32.44
N ASN A 143 -9.90 -29.32 -32.37
CA ASN A 143 -9.47 -30.08 -31.20
C ASN A 143 -8.05 -29.68 -30.81
N ASP A 144 -7.47 -30.32 -29.79
CA ASP A 144 -6.16 -29.94 -29.25
C ASP A 144 -4.99 -30.17 -30.22
N SER A 145 -5.20 -30.97 -31.27
CA SER A 145 -4.15 -31.38 -32.22
C SER A 145 -4.30 -30.76 -33.59
N VAL A 146 -5.54 -30.55 -34.03
CA VAL A 146 -5.90 -30.24 -35.42
C VAL A 146 -7.08 -29.27 -35.50
N ALA A 147 -7.00 -28.34 -36.45
CA ALA A 147 -8.13 -27.55 -36.93
C ALA A 147 -8.47 -27.93 -38.38
N MET A 148 -9.77 -28.01 -38.70
CA MET A 148 -10.24 -28.21 -40.06
C MET A 148 -10.92 -26.94 -40.58
N ILE A 149 -10.32 -26.30 -41.58
CA ILE A 149 -10.81 -25.07 -42.20
C ILE A 149 -11.26 -25.38 -43.63
N GLY A 150 -12.57 -25.34 -43.88
CA GLY A 150 -13.14 -25.89 -45.10
C GLY A 150 -12.85 -27.38 -45.21
N GLN A 151 -12.06 -27.78 -46.21
CA GLN A 151 -11.61 -29.16 -46.42
C GLN A 151 -10.14 -29.39 -46.00
N VAL A 152 -9.46 -28.35 -45.49
CA VAL A 152 -8.03 -28.40 -45.17
C VAL A 152 -7.83 -28.73 -43.70
N MET A 153 -7.04 -29.77 -43.43
CA MET A 153 -6.63 -30.17 -42.09
C MET A 153 -5.29 -29.54 -41.74
N ILE A 154 -5.20 -28.85 -40.60
CA ILE A 154 -4.01 -28.11 -40.19
C ILE A 154 -3.66 -28.45 -38.73
N PRO A 155 -2.41 -28.83 -38.43
CA PRO A 155 -1.95 -29.01 -37.06
C PRO A 155 -2.06 -27.71 -36.24
N ILE A 156 -2.55 -27.79 -35.01
CA ILE A 156 -2.72 -26.63 -34.11
C ILE A 156 -1.40 -25.93 -33.77
N GLN A 157 -0.30 -26.68 -33.78
CA GLN A 157 1.05 -26.14 -33.57
C GLN A 157 1.50 -25.17 -34.67
N ASP A 158 0.98 -25.33 -35.90
CA ASP A 158 1.30 -24.50 -37.06
C ASP A 158 0.37 -23.29 -37.18
N LEU A 159 -0.61 -23.18 -36.26
CA LEU A 159 -1.59 -22.11 -36.22
C LEU A 159 -1.23 -21.06 -35.16
N ASP A 160 -1.85 -19.88 -35.32
CA ASP A 160 -1.76 -18.82 -34.32
C ASP A 160 -2.22 -19.33 -32.94
N PRO A 161 -1.57 -18.93 -31.83
CA PRO A 161 -1.98 -19.26 -30.46
C PRO A 161 -3.47 -19.07 -30.16
N ARG A 162 -4.18 -18.23 -30.93
CA ARG A 162 -5.64 -18.03 -30.86
C ARG A 162 -6.47 -19.28 -31.14
N PHE A 163 -5.93 -20.28 -31.81
CA PHE A 163 -6.59 -21.58 -32.03
C PHE A 163 -6.43 -22.54 -30.85
N GLN A 164 -5.60 -22.18 -29.85
CA GLN A 164 -5.43 -22.94 -28.61
C GLN A 164 -6.28 -22.28 -27.51
N PRO A 165 -7.41 -22.87 -27.08
CA PRO A 165 -8.37 -22.18 -26.21
C PRO A 165 -7.77 -21.80 -24.85
N GLU A 166 -6.98 -22.70 -24.26
CA GLU A 166 -6.33 -22.54 -22.96
C GLU A 166 -5.29 -21.42 -23.00
N ARG A 167 -4.46 -21.42 -24.05
CA ARG A 167 -3.46 -20.36 -24.26
C ARG A 167 -4.13 -19.00 -24.52
N THR A 168 -5.22 -18.99 -25.26
CA THR A 168 -6.01 -17.77 -25.52
C THR A 168 -6.65 -17.24 -24.24
N ARG A 169 -7.19 -18.11 -23.37
CA ARG A 169 -7.69 -17.72 -22.05
C ARG A 169 -6.59 -17.09 -21.20
N GLN A 170 -5.40 -17.70 -21.16
CA GLN A 170 -4.25 -17.14 -20.46
C GLN A 170 -3.84 -15.77 -21.02
N LEU A 171 -3.80 -15.59 -22.35
CA LEU A 171 -3.48 -14.30 -22.97
C LEU A 171 -4.51 -13.22 -22.62
N ARG A 172 -5.81 -13.56 -22.60
CA ARG A 172 -6.87 -12.63 -22.15
C ARG A 172 -6.68 -12.23 -20.70
N GLU A 173 -6.39 -13.18 -19.81
CA GLU A 173 -6.14 -12.90 -18.40
C GLU A 173 -4.89 -12.04 -18.19
N GLN A 174 -3.80 -12.34 -18.92
CA GLN A 174 -2.60 -11.52 -18.90
C GLN A 174 -2.87 -10.09 -19.38
N TYR A 175 -3.69 -9.93 -20.43
CA TYR A 175 -4.13 -8.62 -20.90
C TYR A 175 -4.89 -7.87 -19.80
N ILE A 176 -5.90 -8.49 -19.19
CA ILE A 176 -6.66 -7.89 -18.08
C ILE A 176 -5.72 -7.56 -16.91
N ARG A 177 -4.76 -8.43 -16.59
CA ARG A 177 -3.78 -8.20 -15.53
C ARG A 177 -2.88 -7.00 -15.83
N LYS A 178 -2.42 -6.86 -17.06
CA LYS A 178 -1.58 -5.74 -17.49
C LYS A 178 -2.33 -4.42 -17.47
N TYR A 179 -3.57 -4.40 -17.98
CA TYR A 179 -4.29 -3.14 -18.22
C TYR A 179 -5.28 -2.74 -17.12
N PHE A 180 -5.65 -3.66 -16.22
CA PHE A 180 -6.54 -3.37 -15.10
C PHE A 180 -5.89 -3.63 -13.74
N TRP A 181 -5.46 -4.86 -13.48
CA TRP A 181 -5.02 -5.25 -12.13
C TRP A 181 -3.71 -4.57 -11.69
N LYS A 182 -2.67 -4.57 -12.53
CA LYS A 182 -1.39 -3.91 -12.21
C LYS A 182 -1.55 -2.39 -11.95
N PRO A 183 -2.23 -1.60 -12.79
CA PRO A 183 -2.48 -0.19 -12.50
C PRO A 183 -3.31 0.03 -11.23
N ARG A 184 -4.31 -0.84 -10.99
CA ARG A 184 -5.15 -0.78 -9.80
C ARG A 184 -4.32 -1.02 -8.53
N GLU A 185 -3.48 -2.06 -8.50
CA GLU A 185 -2.55 -2.34 -7.40
C GLU A 185 -1.56 -1.19 -7.16
N ALA A 186 -0.99 -0.63 -8.24
CA ALA A 186 -0.09 0.52 -8.14
C ALA A 186 -0.79 1.73 -7.51
N PHE A 187 -2.02 2.02 -7.93
CA PHE A 187 -2.83 3.08 -7.33
C PHE A 187 -3.14 2.81 -5.85
N GLN A 188 -3.46 1.57 -5.48
CA GLN A 188 -3.69 1.20 -4.08
C GLN A 188 -2.45 1.48 -3.21
N LYS A 189 -1.26 1.06 -3.67
CA LYS A 189 0.01 1.29 -2.98
C LYS A 189 0.32 2.78 -2.83
N GLN A 190 -0.03 3.61 -3.82
CA GLN A 190 0.20 5.05 -3.80
C GLN A 190 -0.81 5.82 -2.93
N GLN A 191 -2.09 5.47 -2.98
CA GLN A 191 -3.16 6.26 -2.34
C GLN A 191 -3.25 6.05 -0.84
N LEU A 192 -3.00 4.84 -0.35
CA LEU A 192 -3.16 4.56 1.08
C LEU A 192 -2.22 5.42 1.95
N PRO A 193 -0.92 5.57 1.64
CA PRO A 193 -0.05 6.49 2.38
C PRO A 193 -0.50 7.95 2.32
N VAL A 194 -1.04 8.40 1.18
CA VAL A 194 -1.53 9.77 1.00
C VAL A 194 -2.76 10.03 1.86
N LEU A 195 -3.74 9.11 1.84
CA LEU A 195 -4.94 9.20 2.68
C LEU A 195 -4.58 9.17 4.16
N ARG A 196 -3.64 8.32 4.57
CA ARG A 196 -3.16 8.29 5.95
C ARG A 196 -2.56 9.62 6.39
N ARG A 197 -1.69 10.22 5.56
CA ARG A 197 -1.09 11.52 5.86
C ARG A 197 -2.13 12.63 5.92
N LYS A 198 -3.11 12.60 5.00
CA LYS A 198 -4.20 13.57 4.97
C LYS A 198 -5.09 13.46 6.22
N MET A 199 -5.58 12.26 6.52
CA MET A 199 -6.46 12.01 7.66
C MET A 199 -5.78 12.29 8.99
N ALA A 200 -4.47 12.01 9.11
CA ALA A 200 -3.74 12.32 10.33
C ALA A 200 -3.44 13.82 10.49
N ARG A 201 -3.49 14.64 9.42
CA ARG A 201 -3.46 16.10 9.51
C ARG A 201 -4.83 16.67 9.89
N GLU A 202 -5.90 16.07 9.38
CA GLU A 202 -7.29 16.47 9.65
C GLU A 202 -7.76 16.04 11.05
N HIS A 203 -7.20 14.95 11.58
CA HIS A 203 -7.52 14.40 12.91
C HIS A 203 -6.23 14.31 13.74
N LEU A 204 -5.83 15.43 14.37
CA LEU A 204 -4.61 15.54 15.16
C LEU A 204 -4.65 14.70 16.46
N PHE A 205 -5.85 14.36 16.92
CA PHE A 205 -6.11 13.59 18.15
C PHE A 205 -7.05 12.41 17.87
N LEU A 206 -6.81 11.29 18.54
CA LEU A 206 -7.74 10.15 18.60
C LEU A 206 -8.25 9.99 20.03
N ILE A 207 -9.49 9.52 20.17
CA ILE A 207 -9.96 9.00 21.47
C ILE A 207 -9.62 7.52 21.57
N ILE A 208 -8.87 7.17 22.61
CA ILE A 208 -8.68 5.78 23.03
C ILE A 208 -9.02 5.74 24.51
N GLU A 209 -9.99 4.91 24.91
CA GLU A 209 -10.40 4.76 26.32
C GLU A 209 -10.67 6.12 27.01
N ASP A 210 -11.44 6.99 26.33
CA ASP A 210 -11.81 8.34 26.78
C ASP A 210 -10.63 9.32 26.97
N GLN A 211 -9.43 8.96 26.51
CA GLN A 211 -8.25 9.82 26.51
C GLN A 211 -7.93 10.35 25.11
N TYR A 212 -7.55 11.63 25.04
CA TYR A 212 -7.07 12.27 23.82
C TYR A 212 -5.61 11.88 23.59
N ILE A 213 -5.37 11.05 22.58
CA ILE A 213 -4.03 10.62 22.20
C ILE A 213 -3.57 11.42 20.98
N PRO A 214 -2.43 12.13 21.06
CA PRO A 214 -1.91 12.91 19.95
C PRO A 214 -1.35 12.02 18.82
N MET A 215 -1.37 12.55 17.59
CA MET A 215 -0.92 11.90 16.36
C MET A 215 0.44 11.18 16.44
N GLN A 216 1.34 11.68 17.26
CA GLN A 216 2.69 11.13 17.42
C GLN A 216 2.67 9.72 18.04
N THR A 217 1.73 9.46 18.95
CA THR A 217 1.63 8.21 19.72
C THR A 217 0.91 7.11 18.95
N TRP A 218 -0.17 7.43 18.23
CA TRP A 218 -1.01 6.42 17.57
C TRP A 218 -0.65 6.11 16.12
N ARG A 219 0.28 6.87 15.50
CA ARG A 219 0.77 6.60 14.12
C ARG A 219 1.21 5.15 13.89
N LYS A 220 1.81 4.52 14.91
CA LYS A 220 2.25 3.11 14.88
C LYS A 220 1.07 2.15 14.97
N GLN A 221 0.10 2.38 15.86
CA GLN A 221 -1.09 1.55 16.03
C GLN A 221 -2.00 1.58 14.80
N LEU A 222 -2.27 2.76 14.22
CA LEU A 222 -3.02 2.90 12.96
C LEU A 222 -2.36 2.14 11.79
N ARG A 223 -1.03 1.99 11.80
CA ARG A 223 -0.32 1.20 10.79
C ARG A 223 -0.70 -0.27 10.85
N ALA A 224 -0.84 -0.83 12.04
CA ALA A 224 -1.21 -2.23 12.23
C ALA A 224 -2.65 -2.49 11.75
N GLU A 225 -3.60 -1.64 12.15
CA GLU A 225 -5.01 -1.79 11.75
C GLU A 225 -5.20 -1.64 10.22
N LEU A 226 -4.53 -0.68 9.59
CA LEU A 226 -4.63 -0.48 8.14
C LEU A 226 -3.94 -1.58 7.32
N LEU A 227 -2.91 -2.23 7.86
CA LEU A 227 -2.30 -3.41 7.24
C LEU A 227 -3.27 -4.61 7.25
N ALA A 228 -4.11 -4.74 8.29
CA ALA A 228 -5.17 -5.74 8.31
C ALA A 228 -6.24 -5.46 7.24
N ILE A 229 -6.55 -4.18 6.99
CA ILE A 229 -7.51 -3.75 5.95
C ILE A 229 -6.98 -4.00 4.53
N GLN A 230 -5.67 -3.90 4.27
CA GLN A 230 -5.11 -4.24 2.95
C GLN A 230 -5.27 -5.72 2.58
N LYS A 231 -5.38 -6.61 3.57
CA LYS A 231 -5.52 -8.05 3.35
C LYS A 231 -6.97 -8.48 3.10
N THR A 232 -7.96 -7.61 3.34
CA THR A 232 -9.37 -7.93 3.12
C THR A 232 -9.81 -7.51 1.72
N PRO A 233 -10.30 -8.44 0.87
CA PRO A 233 -10.84 -8.08 -0.43
C PRO A 233 -12.06 -7.17 -0.26
N SER A 234 -12.19 -6.16 -1.13
CA SER A 234 -13.35 -5.25 -1.11
C SER A 234 -14.64 -6.05 -1.31
N PRO A 235 -15.61 -6.01 -0.38
CA PRO A 235 -16.84 -6.80 -0.45
C PRO A 235 -17.64 -6.50 -1.72
N SER A 236 -17.62 -5.23 -2.17
CA SER A 236 -18.40 -4.76 -3.34
C SER A 236 -18.05 -5.39 -4.69
N LEU A 237 -16.87 -6.02 -4.84
CA LEU A 237 -16.43 -6.67 -6.09
C LEU A 237 -16.65 -8.18 -6.07
N VAL A 238 -16.50 -8.82 -4.91
CA VAL A 238 -16.70 -10.27 -4.76
C VAL A 238 -18.19 -10.60 -4.92
N GLU A 239 -19.05 -9.80 -4.30
CA GLU A 239 -20.49 -9.99 -4.31
C GLU A 239 -21.12 -9.71 -5.69
N LYS A 240 -20.64 -8.68 -6.40
CA LYS A 240 -21.13 -8.33 -7.75
C LYS A 240 -20.61 -9.22 -8.86
N LEU A 241 -19.54 -9.97 -8.64
CA LEU A 241 -18.94 -10.80 -9.70
C LEU A 241 -19.39 -12.27 -9.64
N LYS A 242 -20.16 -12.71 -8.63
CA LYS A 242 -20.41 -14.15 -8.36
C LYS A 242 -19.15 -15.00 -8.60
N LEU A 243 -17.98 -14.44 -8.33
CA LEU A 243 -16.75 -15.22 -8.41
C LEU A 243 -16.78 -16.13 -7.20
N PRO A 244 -16.47 -17.43 -7.35
CA PRO A 244 -16.21 -18.26 -6.19
C PRO A 244 -15.18 -17.50 -5.38
N ALA A 245 -15.45 -17.32 -4.08
CA ALA A 245 -14.50 -16.72 -3.17
C ALA A 245 -13.16 -17.40 -3.48
N VAL A 246 -12.18 -16.62 -3.95
CA VAL A 246 -10.80 -17.12 -4.00
C VAL A 246 -10.41 -17.18 -2.54
N THR A 247 -10.82 -18.26 -1.89
CA THR A 247 -10.12 -18.79 -0.75
C THR A 247 -8.70 -18.93 -1.25
N SER A 248 -7.80 -18.16 -0.66
CA SER A 248 -6.38 -18.39 -0.80
C SER A 248 -6.05 -19.74 -0.16
N SER A 249 -6.46 -20.83 -0.79
CA SER A 249 -5.83 -22.14 -0.62
C SER A 249 -4.61 -22.15 -1.53
N LEU A 250 -3.58 -21.39 -1.13
CA LEU A 250 -2.23 -21.87 -1.38
C LEU A 250 -2.15 -23.24 -0.67
N PRO A 251 -1.83 -24.34 -1.38
CA PRO A 251 -1.72 -25.64 -0.74
C PRO A 251 -0.62 -25.56 0.33
N SER A 252 -1.01 -25.80 1.58
CA SER A 252 -0.19 -25.83 2.79
C SER A 252 0.98 -26.83 2.74
N TYR A 253 1.13 -27.58 1.65
CA TYR A 253 2.17 -28.57 1.45
C TYR A 253 3.55 -27.98 1.09
N LEU A 254 3.61 -26.71 0.64
CA LEU A 254 4.89 -26.07 0.29
C LEU A 254 5.64 -25.49 1.50
N PHE A 255 4.97 -25.27 2.64
CA PHE A 255 5.62 -24.82 3.88
C PHE A 255 6.12 -25.97 4.75
N ILE A 256 5.57 -27.18 4.61
CA ILE A 256 6.04 -28.36 5.35
C ILE A 256 7.32 -28.94 4.72
N ALA A 257 7.48 -28.84 3.39
CA ALA A 257 8.67 -29.34 2.70
C ALA A 257 9.95 -28.50 2.97
N LEU A 258 9.82 -27.19 3.17
CA LEU A 258 10.96 -26.32 3.52
C LEU A 258 11.29 -26.34 5.02
N GLY A 259 10.31 -26.63 5.89
CA GLY A 259 10.54 -26.81 7.32
C GLY A 259 11.25 -28.14 7.66
N ALA A 260 10.95 -29.21 6.92
CA ALA A 260 11.59 -30.51 7.14
C ALA A 260 13.07 -30.54 6.70
N LEU A 261 13.44 -29.81 5.65
CA LEU A 261 14.85 -29.74 5.20
C LEU A 261 15.72 -28.88 6.12
N ALA A 262 15.18 -27.81 6.72
CA ALA A 262 15.91 -27.00 7.69
C ALA A 262 16.10 -27.72 9.05
N GLY A 263 15.14 -28.55 9.46
CA GLY A 263 15.24 -29.34 10.70
C GLY A 263 16.27 -30.47 10.62
N ILE A 264 16.42 -31.12 9.46
CA ILE A 264 17.40 -32.21 9.26
C ILE A 264 18.84 -31.67 9.25
N SER A 265 19.10 -30.47 8.70
CA SER A 265 20.44 -29.87 8.73
C SER A 265 20.90 -29.45 10.13
N ILE A 266 19.98 -29.09 11.03
CA ILE A 266 20.34 -28.73 12.41
C ILE A 266 20.64 -29.97 13.26
N ILE A 267 19.92 -31.08 13.05
CA ILE A 267 20.16 -32.34 13.78
C ILE A 267 21.50 -32.99 13.36
N VAL A 268 21.88 -32.90 12.09
CA VAL A 268 23.19 -33.40 11.62
C VAL A 268 24.35 -32.54 12.17
N LEU A 269 24.17 -31.23 12.33
CA LEU A 269 25.20 -30.36 12.91
C LEU A 269 25.42 -30.62 14.42
N ILE A 270 24.35 -30.93 15.15
CA ILE A 270 24.43 -31.23 16.60
C ILE A 270 25.06 -32.60 16.84
N LEU A 271 24.77 -33.61 16.01
CA LEU A 271 25.38 -34.94 16.12
C LEU A 271 26.86 -34.97 15.70
N HIS A 272 27.31 -34.06 14.84
CA HIS A 272 28.73 -33.98 14.46
C HIS A 272 29.58 -33.28 15.53
N PHE A 273 29.00 -32.37 16.32
CA PHE A 273 29.70 -31.65 17.40
C PHE A 273 29.80 -32.44 18.72
N SER A 274 28.97 -33.47 18.91
CA SER A 274 29.03 -34.34 20.10
C SER A 274 30.01 -35.52 19.96
N ARG A 275 30.71 -35.64 18.82
CA ARG A 275 31.68 -36.72 18.55
C ARG A 275 33.14 -36.27 18.51
N SER A 276 33.43 -34.99 18.75
CA SER A 276 34.80 -34.45 18.74
C SER A 276 35.22 -33.81 20.08
N ARG A 277 34.69 -34.31 21.20
CA ARG A 277 35.25 -34.07 22.54
C ARG A 277 35.39 -35.40 23.25
#